data_AF-A0A1B8EH65-F1
#
_entry.id   AF-A0A1B8EH65-F1
#
_cell.length_a   1.000
_cell.length_b   1.000
_cell.length_c   1.000
_cell.angle_alpha   90.00
_cell.angle_beta   90.00
_cell.angle_gamma   90.00
#
_symmetry.space_group_name_H-M   'P 1'
#
loop_
_entity.id
_entity.type
_entity.pdbx_description
1 polymer ?
#
loop_
_entity_poly.entity_id
_entity_poly.type
_entity_poly.pdbx_seq_one_letter_code
_entity_poly.pdbx_strand_id
1 'polypeptide(L)'
;MLTTTTAPPTTAPPTEGDPDRITSLEAQMQEIKAMLAALMAPQTLPTPAPTVEAPTPTVRDDHTNNQLDPRTHHMRNTPGTVRLPPIANTRAPSLLLINRTPTEDPLYRHSKSTISERITPLSDGVEHTFLQWSASIQDRLVVNEDHYPTDVSRRALIWGTTTSLAKRYLEPRYLSDTHAFQSADEMMVLLGSYFLTGNETEQAQDLFDDLQMGEEGHANETFLEFKARFQSAAITGQVTELEWFQIWSENYPPMI
;
A
#
# COMPACT_ATOMS: atom_id res chain seq x y z
N MET A 1 43.32 70.29 -22.00
CA MET A 1 43.86 69.06 -22.61
C MET A 1 43.10 67.91 -21.98
N LEU A 2 42.18 67.31 -22.74
CA LEU A 2 41.31 66.20 -22.34
C LEU A 2 42.09 64.89 -22.51
N THR A 3 42.00 63.99 -21.53
CA THR A 3 42.22 62.56 -21.76
C THR A 3 41.18 61.77 -20.97
N THR A 4 40.16 61.32 -21.69
CA THR A 4 39.19 60.31 -21.31
C THR A 4 39.84 58.93 -21.43
N THR A 5 39.95 58.19 -20.33
CA THR A 5 40.36 56.78 -20.33
C THR A 5 39.10 55.92 -20.25
N THR A 6 38.80 55.24 -21.34
CA THR A 6 37.73 54.23 -21.48
C THR A 6 38.15 52.94 -20.75
N ALA A 7 37.34 52.48 -19.80
CA ALA A 7 37.45 51.15 -19.19
C ALA A 7 36.80 50.08 -20.10
N PRO A 8 37.32 48.83 -20.14
CA PRO A 8 36.68 47.73 -20.86
C PRO A 8 35.39 47.27 -20.14
N PRO A 9 34.41 46.73 -20.89
CA PRO A 9 33.13 46.29 -20.33
C PRO A 9 33.29 45.06 -19.42
N THR A 10 32.70 45.16 -18.24
CA THR A 10 32.41 44.05 -17.32
C THR A 10 31.60 42.98 -18.05
N THR A 11 32.17 41.79 -18.21
CA THR A 11 31.45 40.58 -18.62
C THR A 11 30.50 40.19 -17.49
N ALA A 12 29.20 40.35 -17.74
CA ALA A 12 28.13 39.86 -16.87
C ALA A 12 28.20 38.32 -16.75
N PRO A 13 27.80 37.74 -15.59
CA PRO A 13 27.65 36.30 -15.45
C PRO A 13 26.61 35.77 -16.47
N PRO A 14 26.78 34.55 -17.00
CA PRO A 14 25.82 33.99 -17.95
C PRO A 14 24.44 33.88 -17.30
N THR A 15 23.52 34.64 -17.89
CA THR A 15 22.10 34.75 -17.57
C THR A 15 21.41 33.39 -17.53
N GLU A 16 20.55 33.27 -16.53
CA GLU A 16 19.55 32.25 -16.27
C GLU A 16 18.89 31.65 -17.53
N GLY A 17 18.67 30.33 -17.46
CA GLY A 17 17.61 29.56 -18.10
C GLY A 17 17.00 30.15 -19.36
N ASP A 18 17.63 29.89 -20.50
CA ASP A 18 17.03 30.13 -21.80
C ASP A 18 15.71 29.33 -21.90
N PRO A 19 14.53 29.98 -21.95
CA PRO A 19 13.22 29.31 -21.94
C PRO A 19 13.06 28.37 -23.14
N ASP A 20 13.79 28.62 -24.23
CA ASP A 20 13.82 27.77 -25.41
C ASP A 20 14.49 26.42 -25.11
N ARG A 21 15.49 26.38 -24.21
CA ARG A 21 16.14 25.14 -23.78
C ARG A 21 15.25 24.30 -22.87
N ILE A 22 14.50 24.95 -21.98
CA ILE A 22 13.54 24.27 -21.08
C ILE A 22 12.41 23.66 -21.90
N THR A 23 11.83 24.43 -22.82
CA THR A 23 10.77 23.96 -23.72
C THR A 23 11.27 22.81 -24.61
N SER A 24 12.51 22.88 -25.08
CA SER A 24 13.14 21.81 -25.87
C SER A 24 13.32 20.52 -25.07
N LEU A 25 13.71 20.62 -23.79
CA LEU A 25 13.89 19.46 -22.92
C LEU A 25 12.55 18.81 -22.54
N GLU A 26 11.52 19.61 -22.23
CA GLU A 26 10.18 19.12 -21.97
C GLU A 26 9.58 18.38 -23.18
N ALA A 27 9.78 18.93 -24.39
CA ALA A 27 9.35 18.28 -25.62
C ALA A 27 10.03 16.92 -25.84
N GLN A 28 11.36 16.85 -25.62
CA GLN A 28 12.11 15.60 -25.70
C GLN A 28 11.63 14.57 -24.66
N MET A 29 11.30 15.02 -23.46
CA MET A 29 10.83 14.14 -22.39
C MET A 29 9.44 13.56 -22.69
N GLN A 30 8.55 14.34 -23.30
CA GLN A 30 7.24 13.86 -23.76
C GLN A 30 7.36 12.87 -24.93
N GLU A 31 8.32 13.08 -25.83
CA GLU A 31 8.58 12.16 -26.95
C GLU A 31 9.07 10.78 -26.45
N ILE A 32 10.00 10.77 -25.49
CA ILE A 32 10.48 9.53 -24.86
C ILE A 32 9.33 8.81 -24.14
N LYS A 33 8.48 9.56 -23.44
CA LYS A 33 7.30 9.01 -22.77
C LYS A 33 6.31 8.39 -23.75
N ALA A 34 6.09 9.01 -24.91
CA ALA A 34 5.24 8.49 -25.96
C ALA A 34 5.80 7.20 -26.59
N MET A 35 7.11 7.13 -26.82
CA MET A 35 7.75 5.91 -27.32
C MET A 35 7.65 4.75 -26.34
N LEU A 36 7.85 5.00 -25.04
CA LEU A 36 7.68 3.97 -24.01
C LEU A 36 6.23 3.50 -23.92
N ALA A 37 5.25 4.41 -23.97
CA ALA A 37 3.84 4.05 -23.99
C ALA A 37 3.47 3.20 -25.23
N ALA A 38 4.04 3.51 -26.40
CA ALA A 38 3.84 2.73 -27.62
C ALA A 38 4.48 1.34 -27.55
N LEU A 39 5.65 1.22 -26.89
CA LEU A 39 6.32 -0.07 -26.68
C LEU A 39 5.58 -0.96 -25.69
N MET A 40 4.92 -0.36 -24.69
CA MET A 40 4.15 -1.07 -23.67
C MET A 40 2.69 -1.35 -24.08
N ALA A 41 2.24 -0.81 -25.21
CA ALA A 41 0.92 -1.13 -25.74
C ALA A 41 0.89 -2.59 -26.25
N PRO A 42 -0.05 -3.43 -25.79
CA PRO A 42 -0.14 -4.81 -26.26
C PRO A 42 -0.47 -4.82 -27.76
N GLN A 43 0.43 -5.40 -28.56
CA GLN A 43 0.19 -5.69 -29.96
C GLN A 43 -1.01 -6.64 -30.09
N THR A 44 -2.19 -6.09 -30.39
CA THR A 44 -3.38 -6.89 -30.73
C THR A 44 -3.16 -7.58 -32.07
N LEU A 45 -2.73 -8.84 -32.01
CA LEU A 45 -2.80 -9.75 -33.16
C LEU A 45 -4.28 -10.12 -33.41
N PRO A 46 -4.78 -10.04 -34.65
CA PRO A 46 -6.16 -10.41 -34.94
C PRO A 46 -6.38 -11.93 -34.85
N THR A 47 -7.34 -12.34 -34.03
CA THR A 47 -7.91 -13.68 -33.92
C THR A 47 -8.63 -14.09 -35.21
N PRO A 48 -8.42 -15.28 -35.79
CA PRO A 48 -9.34 -15.85 -36.77
C PRO A 48 -10.47 -16.63 -36.07
N ALA A 49 -11.68 -16.48 -36.61
CA ALA A 49 -12.96 -17.00 -36.14
C ALA A 49 -13.15 -18.53 -36.44
N PRO A 50 -14.23 -19.17 -35.95
CA PRO A 50 -14.30 -20.60 -35.62
C PRO A 50 -14.64 -21.50 -36.82
N THR A 51 -14.19 -22.76 -36.79
CA THR A 51 -14.64 -23.81 -37.73
C THR A 51 -15.31 -24.93 -36.96
N VAL A 52 -16.55 -25.21 -37.36
CA VAL A 52 -17.45 -26.27 -36.88
C VAL A 52 -17.28 -27.48 -37.80
N GLU A 53 -17.10 -28.68 -37.24
CA GLU A 53 -17.91 -29.90 -37.49
C GLU A 53 -17.18 -31.18 -37.03
N ALA A 54 -17.92 -32.03 -36.30
CA ALA A 54 -17.58 -33.39 -35.89
C ALA A 54 -17.88 -34.40 -37.04
N PRO A 55 -17.57 -35.72 -36.95
CA PRO A 55 -18.33 -36.63 -36.07
C PRO A 55 -17.55 -37.82 -35.43
N THR A 56 -18.08 -38.29 -34.31
CA THR A 56 -17.83 -39.56 -33.60
C THR A 56 -18.09 -40.82 -34.46
N PRO A 57 -17.55 -41.99 -34.04
CA PRO A 57 -18.47 -43.04 -33.63
C PRO A 57 -18.11 -43.79 -32.33
N THR A 58 -19.22 -44.22 -31.73
CA THR A 58 -19.58 -44.94 -30.50
C THR A 58 -19.06 -46.38 -30.39
N VAL A 59 -19.21 -46.96 -29.17
CA VAL A 59 -19.35 -48.40 -28.78
C VAL A 59 -18.07 -48.96 -28.11
N ARG A 60 -18.04 -49.59 -26.91
CA ARG A 60 -19.05 -50.24 -26.05
C ARG A 60 -18.56 -50.30 -24.59
N ASP A 61 -19.53 -50.46 -23.70
CA ASP A 61 -19.49 -50.71 -22.27
C ASP A 61 -18.63 -51.90 -21.83
N ASP A 62 -18.08 -51.83 -20.61
CA ASP A 62 -18.18 -52.96 -19.68
C ASP A 62 -18.29 -52.49 -18.22
N HIS A 63 -19.23 -53.09 -17.50
CA HIS A 63 -19.60 -52.82 -16.12
C HIS A 63 -18.89 -53.79 -15.16
N THR A 64 -19.00 -53.47 -13.85
CA THR A 64 -18.75 -54.29 -12.64
C THR A 64 -17.31 -54.25 -12.09
N ASN A 65 -17.05 -54.13 -10.78
CA ASN A 65 -17.84 -54.47 -9.61
C ASN A 65 -17.35 -53.73 -8.33
N ASN A 66 -18.27 -53.62 -7.35
CA ASN A 66 -18.11 -53.15 -5.96
C ASN A 66 -17.12 -53.98 -5.11
N GLN A 67 -16.72 -53.42 -3.95
CA GLN A 67 -16.76 -54.02 -2.58
C GLN A 67 -15.56 -53.52 -1.70
N LEU A 68 -15.73 -52.57 -0.78
CA LEU A 68 -16.19 -52.66 0.64
C LEU A 68 -15.40 -53.61 1.56
N ASP A 69 -14.47 -53.02 2.36
CA ASP A 69 -14.17 -53.21 3.81
C ASP A 69 -13.81 -54.62 4.38
N PRO A 70 -13.35 -54.85 5.66
CA PRO A 70 -13.22 -53.97 6.85
C PRO A 70 -11.99 -54.19 7.82
N ARG A 71 -11.87 -53.26 8.80
CA ARG A 71 -11.49 -53.41 10.24
C ARG A 71 -10.10 -53.96 10.67
N THR A 72 -9.47 -53.21 11.58
CA THR A 72 -8.95 -53.77 12.85
C THR A 72 -9.13 -52.79 14.01
N HIS A 73 -9.77 -53.27 15.08
CA HIS A 73 -10.02 -52.62 16.38
C HIS A 73 -8.84 -52.85 17.35
N HIS A 74 -8.58 -51.90 18.26
CA HIS A 74 -8.35 -52.09 19.73
C HIS A 74 -7.98 -50.72 20.37
N MET A 75 -8.85 -50.03 21.15
CA MET A 75 -9.04 -50.08 22.63
C MET A 75 -7.76 -49.72 23.43
N ARG A 76 -7.69 -48.89 24.50
CA ARG A 76 -8.60 -48.29 25.52
C ARG A 76 -7.68 -47.40 26.42
N ASN A 77 -8.03 -46.25 27.01
CA ASN A 77 -8.76 -46.09 28.28
C ASN A 77 -8.83 -44.61 28.71
N THR A 78 -10.01 -44.22 29.21
CA THR A 78 -10.36 -42.98 29.93
C THR A 78 -10.40 -43.25 31.45
N PRO A 79 -10.34 -42.23 32.32
CA PRO A 79 -11.10 -42.29 33.57
C PRO A 79 -11.95 -41.03 33.85
N GLY A 80 -13.18 -41.25 34.35
CA GLY A 80 -13.83 -40.35 35.31
C GLY A 80 -15.01 -39.49 34.83
N THR A 81 -16.18 -40.09 34.63
CA THR A 81 -17.48 -39.39 34.52
C THR A 81 -17.97 -38.90 35.90
N VAL A 82 -18.23 -37.60 36.05
CA VAL A 82 -19.16 -37.06 37.07
C VAL A 82 -20.52 -36.87 36.38
N ARG A 83 -21.52 -37.66 36.80
CA ARG A 83 -22.88 -37.64 36.25
C ARG A 83 -23.77 -36.77 37.14
N LEU A 84 -24.32 -35.69 36.59
CA LEU A 84 -25.41 -34.91 37.18
C LEU A 84 -26.77 -35.54 36.82
N PRO A 85 -27.81 -35.41 37.67
CA PRO A 85 -29.12 -36.01 37.44
C PRO A 85 -29.88 -35.35 36.27
N PRO A 86 -30.71 -36.09 35.50
CA PRO A 86 -31.47 -35.54 34.38
C PRO A 86 -32.68 -34.74 34.89
N ILE A 87 -32.74 -33.46 34.53
CA ILE A 87 -33.95 -32.64 34.73
C ILE A 87 -35.00 -33.09 33.72
N ALA A 88 -36.21 -33.34 34.22
CA ALA A 88 -37.35 -33.85 33.49
C ALA A 88 -37.78 -32.94 32.33
N ASN A 89 -38.29 -33.60 31.29
CA ASN A 89 -38.94 -33.07 30.09
C ASN A 89 -39.86 -31.86 30.37
N THR A 90 -39.45 -30.68 29.89
CA THR A 90 -40.40 -29.62 29.54
C THR A 90 -40.57 -29.62 28.03
N ARG A 91 -41.72 -30.14 27.62
CA ARG A 91 -42.30 -30.15 26.27
C ARG A 91 -42.26 -28.75 25.65
N ALA A 92 -41.36 -28.52 24.70
CA ALA A 92 -41.43 -27.37 23.80
C ALA A 92 -42.55 -27.63 22.76
N PRO A 93 -43.49 -26.70 22.51
CA PRO A 93 -44.46 -26.87 21.45
C PRO A 93 -43.78 -26.67 20.10
N SER A 94 -43.94 -27.63 19.20
CA SER A 94 -43.57 -27.52 17.79
C SER A 94 -44.29 -26.32 17.18
N LEU A 95 -43.56 -25.25 16.89
CA LEU A 95 -44.09 -24.17 16.07
C LEU A 95 -44.21 -24.67 14.63
N LEU A 96 -45.43 -24.61 14.14
CA LEU A 96 -45.86 -24.97 12.80
C LEU A 96 -44.97 -24.27 11.77
N LEU A 97 -44.52 -25.11 10.83
CA LEU A 97 -43.93 -24.76 9.55
C LEU A 97 -44.92 -23.85 8.80
N ILE A 98 -44.78 -22.53 8.97
CA ILE A 98 -45.46 -21.55 8.11
C ILE A 98 -44.66 -21.48 6.82
N ASN A 99 -45.36 -21.77 5.73
CA ASN A 99 -44.86 -21.80 4.36
C ASN A 99 -43.96 -20.60 4.04
N ARG A 100 -42.75 -20.91 3.58
CA ARG A 100 -41.90 -20.01 2.80
C ARG A 100 -42.70 -19.48 1.62
N THR A 101 -43.07 -18.21 1.65
CA THR A 101 -43.13 -17.43 0.42
C THR A 101 -41.68 -17.25 -0.06
N PRO A 102 -41.35 -17.55 -1.33
CA PRO A 102 -40.06 -17.17 -1.89
C PRO A 102 -40.04 -15.64 -1.99
N THR A 103 -39.55 -14.99 -0.93
CA THR A 103 -39.13 -13.60 -1.01
C THR A 103 -37.98 -13.56 -2.00
N GLU A 104 -38.15 -12.71 -3.02
CA GLU A 104 -37.22 -12.46 -4.12
C GLU A 104 -35.77 -12.60 -3.69
N ASP A 105 -35.04 -13.42 -4.45
CA ASP A 105 -33.59 -13.53 -4.38
C ASP A 105 -33.00 -12.11 -4.53
N PRO A 106 -32.27 -11.56 -3.54
CA PRO A 106 -31.54 -10.32 -3.75
C PRO A 106 -30.38 -10.66 -4.68
N LEU A 107 -30.66 -10.61 -5.99
CA LEU A 107 -29.72 -10.78 -7.09
C LEU A 107 -28.72 -9.64 -7.16
N TYR A 108 -28.11 -9.25 -6.04
CA TYR A 108 -27.00 -8.30 -5.99
C TYR A 108 -26.25 -8.48 -4.66
N ARG A 109 -25.64 -9.64 -4.43
CA ARG A 109 -24.47 -9.66 -3.54
C ARG A 109 -23.35 -8.95 -4.28
N HIS A 110 -23.16 -7.67 -3.97
CA HIS A 110 -21.98 -6.95 -4.39
C HIS A 110 -20.78 -7.68 -3.78
N SER A 111 -19.97 -8.31 -4.62
CA SER A 111 -18.73 -8.94 -4.19
C SER A 111 -17.84 -7.83 -3.64
N LYS A 112 -17.53 -7.91 -2.35
CA LYS A 112 -16.55 -7.03 -1.74
C LYS A 112 -15.17 -7.31 -2.33
N SER A 113 -14.33 -6.29 -2.39
CA SER A 113 -12.93 -6.41 -2.80
C SER A 113 -12.21 -7.41 -1.90
N THR A 114 -11.18 -8.07 -2.39
CA THR A 114 -10.31 -8.86 -1.50
C THR A 114 -9.63 -7.92 -0.52
N ILE A 115 -9.71 -8.20 0.79
CA ILE A 115 -8.98 -7.39 1.78
C ILE A 115 -7.49 -7.57 1.52
N SER A 116 -6.77 -6.46 1.33
CA SER A 116 -5.33 -6.49 1.05
C SER A 116 -4.55 -7.05 2.27
N GLU A 117 -3.23 -7.18 2.17
CA GLU A 117 -2.36 -7.82 3.17
C GLU A 117 -2.45 -7.17 4.57
N ARG A 118 -2.02 -7.85 5.64
CA ARG A 118 -2.12 -7.31 7.00
C ARG A 118 -1.17 -6.10 7.17
N ILE A 119 -1.71 -4.97 7.62
CA ILE A 119 -0.91 -3.78 7.95
C ILE A 119 -0.13 -4.07 9.25
N THR A 120 1.18 -3.82 9.24
CA THR A 120 2.00 -3.96 10.44
C THR A 120 1.61 -2.88 11.47
N PRO A 121 1.41 -3.22 12.75
CA PRO A 121 0.93 -2.24 13.73
C PRO A 121 1.92 -1.12 14.04
N LEU A 122 1.40 0.10 14.27
CA LEU A 122 2.17 1.22 14.80
C LEU A 122 2.28 1.12 16.32
N SER A 123 3.50 1.05 16.85
CA SER A 123 3.80 0.98 18.29
C SER A 123 4.27 2.33 18.84
N ASP A 124 5.57 2.54 18.82
CA ASP A 124 6.32 3.71 19.31
C ASP A 124 6.96 4.50 18.16
N GLY A 125 6.73 4.09 16.91
CA GLY A 125 7.32 4.72 15.73
C GLY A 125 8.73 4.23 15.41
N VAL A 126 9.29 3.28 16.17
CA VAL A 126 10.67 2.79 16.01
C VAL A 126 10.76 1.67 14.97
N GLU A 127 9.89 0.65 15.07
CA GLU A 127 9.89 -0.47 14.10
C GLU A 127 9.35 -0.06 12.73
N HIS A 128 8.37 0.85 12.72
CA HIS A 128 7.80 1.44 11.51
C HIS A 128 7.60 2.93 11.73
N THR A 129 8.10 3.74 10.81
CA THR A 129 7.88 5.18 10.85
C THR A 129 6.38 5.47 10.71
N PHE A 130 5.94 6.51 11.39
CA PHE A 130 4.55 6.96 11.29
C PHE A 130 4.15 7.22 9.83
N LEU A 131 5.06 7.78 9.02
CA LEU A 131 4.84 8.01 7.58
C LEU A 131 4.55 6.71 6.83
N GLN A 132 5.39 5.68 6.95
CA GLN A 132 5.19 4.41 6.25
C GLN A 132 3.88 3.72 6.67
N TRP A 133 3.59 3.72 7.97
CA TRP A 133 2.35 3.17 8.49
C TRP A 133 1.13 3.97 8.00
N SER A 134 1.21 5.29 8.00
CA SER A 134 0.11 6.16 7.58
C SER A 134 -0.23 5.99 6.10
N ALA A 135 0.79 5.86 5.23
CA ALA A 135 0.62 5.55 3.83
C ALA A 135 -0.10 4.20 3.64
N SER A 136 0.31 3.17 4.39
CA SER A 136 -0.32 1.85 4.35
C SER A 136 -1.81 1.88 4.76
N ILE A 137 -2.16 2.75 5.72
CA ILE A 137 -3.56 2.96 6.13
C ILE A 137 -4.33 3.69 5.04
N GLN A 138 -3.79 4.78 4.47
CA GLN A 138 -4.46 5.55 3.43
C GLN A 138 -4.72 4.71 2.18
N ASP A 139 -3.72 3.96 1.71
CA ASP A 139 -3.87 3.03 0.60
C ASP A 139 -4.96 1.99 0.88
N ARG A 140 -5.05 1.50 2.13
CA ARG A 140 -6.08 0.56 2.53
C ARG A 140 -7.47 1.14 2.45
N LEU A 141 -7.64 2.37 2.93
CA LEU A 141 -8.92 3.06 2.95
C LEU A 141 -9.43 3.35 1.54
N VAL A 142 -8.53 3.56 0.59
CA VAL A 142 -8.85 3.75 -0.83
C VAL A 142 -9.14 2.42 -1.53
N VAL A 143 -8.24 1.44 -1.45
CA VAL A 143 -8.36 0.16 -2.18
C VAL A 143 -9.51 -0.70 -1.66
N ASN A 144 -9.78 -0.64 -0.35
CA ASN A 144 -10.83 -1.41 0.29
C ASN A 144 -11.95 -0.50 0.81
N GLU A 145 -12.29 0.56 0.07
CA GLU A 145 -13.35 1.51 0.45
C GLU A 145 -14.69 0.81 0.75
N ASP A 146 -15.02 -0.24 0.01
CA ASP A 146 -16.21 -1.07 0.19
C ASP A 146 -16.25 -1.84 1.53
N HIS A 147 -15.10 -2.01 2.19
CA HIS A 147 -15.00 -2.55 3.54
C HIS A 147 -15.09 -1.49 4.62
N TYR A 148 -14.76 -0.23 4.30
CA TYR A 148 -14.73 0.88 5.25
C TYR A 148 -15.62 2.06 4.80
N PRO A 149 -16.94 1.83 4.58
CA PRO A 149 -17.83 2.85 4.05
C PRO A 149 -18.17 3.97 5.06
N THR A 150 -17.87 3.78 6.35
CA THR A 150 -18.20 4.74 7.41
C THR A 150 -16.96 5.14 8.20
N ASP A 151 -16.95 6.35 8.75
CA ASP A 151 -15.90 6.76 9.68
C ASP A 151 -15.75 5.83 10.87
N VAL A 152 -16.84 5.23 11.37
CA VAL A 152 -16.77 4.23 12.44
C VAL A 152 -15.88 3.05 12.04
N SER A 153 -16.08 2.50 10.84
CA SER A 153 -15.25 1.40 10.32
C SER A 153 -13.80 1.82 10.04
N ARG A 154 -13.57 3.05 9.56
CA ARG A 154 -12.23 3.59 9.31
C ARG A 154 -11.46 3.83 10.62
N ARG A 155 -12.12 4.37 11.64
CA ARG A 155 -11.57 4.51 13.00
C ARG A 155 -11.25 3.16 13.62
N ALA A 156 -12.11 2.17 13.44
CA ALA A 156 -11.86 0.82 13.92
C ALA A 156 -10.63 0.18 13.27
N LEU A 157 -10.38 0.44 11.98
CA LEU A 157 -9.15 0.01 11.31
C LEU A 157 -7.92 0.62 11.99
N ILE A 158 -7.88 1.95 12.14
CA ILE A 158 -6.77 2.67 12.77
C ILE A 158 -6.52 2.17 14.21
N TRP A 159 -7.58 1.98 14.98
CA TRP A 159 -7.48 1.42 16.34
C TRP A 159 -6.96 -0.03 16.34
N GLY A 160 -7.34 -0.83 15.35
CA GLY A 160 -6.88 -2.20 15.19
C GLY A 160 -5.42 -2.33 14.76
N THR A 161 -4.87 -1.32 14.09
CA THR A 161 -3.49 -1.27 13.60
C THR A 161 -2.59 -0.40 14.46
N THR A 162 -3.04 0.02 15.64
CA THR A 162 -2.23 0.71 16.65
C THR A 162 -2.02 -0.17 17.88
N THR A 163 -0.81 -0.12 18.43
CA THR A 163 -0.41 -0.83 19.64
C THR A 163 0.38 0.09 20.57
N SER A 164 0.67 -0.39 21.78
CA SER A 164 1.57 0.26 22.74
C SER A 164 1.32 1.76 22.92
N LEU A 165 2.27 2.61 22.49
CA LEU A 165 2.28 4.05 22.72
C LEU A 165 1.24 4.77 21.87
N ALA A 166 1.17 4.45 20.57
CA ALA A 166 0.15 4.99 19.67
C ALA A 166 -1.27 4.71 20.18
N LYS A 167 -1.50 3.49 20.68
CA LYS A 167 -2.79 3.12 21.26
C LYS A 167 -3.13 3.92 22.51
N ARG A 168 -2.14 4.14 23.39
CA ARG A 168 -2.29 4.94 24.61
C ARG A 168 -2.69 6.40 24.30
N TYR A 169 -2.22 6.97 23.20
CA TYR A 169 -2.61 8.32 22.78
C TYR A 169 -4.06 8.40 22.28
N LEU A 170 -4.54 7.37 21.60
CA LEU A 170 -5.90 7.31 21.09
C LEU A 170 -6.93 6.97 22.16
N GLU A 171 -6.57 6.09 23.11
CA GLU A 171 -7.50 5.46 24.07
C GLU A 171 -8.44 6.43 24.81
N PRO A 172 -7.99 7.57 25.37
CA PRO A 172 -8.86 8.46 26.14
C PRO A 172 -10.00 9.05 25.32
N ARG A 173 -9.75 9.38 24.05
CA ARG A 173 -10.75 9.94 23.14
C ARG A 173 -11.54 8.85 22.42
N TYR A 174 -10.90 7.72 22.10
CA TYR A 174 -11.55 6.61 21.40
C TYR A 174 -12.64 5.94 22.25
N LEU A 175 -12.45 5.87 23.57
CA LEU A 175 -13.42 5.28 24.50
C LEU A 175 -14.38 6.30 25.13
N SER A 176 -14.26 7.59 24.81
CA SER A 176 -15.09 8.63 25.39
C SER A 176 -16.39 8.82 24.60
N ASP A 177 -17.53 8.89 25.29
CA ASP A 177 -18.80 9.28 24.66
C ASP A 177 -18.93 10.79 24.46
N THR A 178 -18.17 11.59 25.23
CA THR A 178 -18.25 13.06 25.23
C THR A 178 -17.20 13.69 24.31
N HIS A 179 -16.02 13.09 24.20
CA HIS A 179 -14.89 13.61 23.42
C HIS A 179 -14.45 12.63 22.31
N ALA A 180 -15.41 11.86 21.81
CA ALA A 180 -15.21 10.87 20.76
C ALA A 180 -14.59 11.49 19.50
N PHE A 181 -13.74 10.73 18.82
CA PHE A 181 -13.31 11.09 17.46
C PHE A 181 -14.50 11.06 16.50
N GLN A 182 -14.62 12.12 15.68
CA GLN A 182 -15.67 12.19 14.66
C GLN A 182 -15.28 11.45 13.39
N SER A 183 -13.99 11.45 13.05
CA SER A 183 -13.47 10.83 11.83
C SER A 183 -12.19 10.03 12.06
N ALA A 184 -11.83 9.20 11.08
CA ALA A 184 -10.53 8.56 11.02
C ALA A 184 -9.39 9.57 10.84
N ASP A 185 -9.63 10.66 10.11
CA ASP A 185 -8.64 11.71 9.87
C ASP A 185 -8.23 12.40 11.18
N GLU A 186 -9.16 12.63 12.11
CA GLU A 186 -8.82 13.19 13.42
C GLU A 186 -7.86 12.28 14.22
N MET A 187 -8.01 10.96 14.09
CA MET A 187 -7.09 10.00 14.72
C MET A 187 -5.70 10.06 14.05
N MET A 188 -5.65 10.17 12.72
CA MET A 188 -4.39 10.32 11.97
C MET A 188 -3.67 11.62 12.32
N VAL A 189 -4.39 12.74 12.41
CA VAL A 189 -3.85 14.05 12.78
C VAL A 189 -3.29 14.02 14.20
N LEU A 190 -4.01 13.43 15.15
CA LEU A 190 -3.52 13.32 16.53
C LEU A 190 -2.24 12.50 16.61
N LEU A 191 -2.20 11.33 15.97
CA LEU A 191 -0.99 10.50 15.94
C LEU A 191 0.17 11.24 15.25
N GLY A 192 -0.09 11.91 14.13
CA GLY A 192 0.90 12.71 13.42
C GLY A 192 1.52 13.78 14.30
N SER A 193 0.72 14.43 15.16
CA SER A 193 1.25 15.45 16.09
C SER A 193 2.25 14.91 17.13
N TYR A 194 2.22 13.60 17.43
CA TYR A 194 3.13 12.97 18.38
C TYR A 194 4.34 12.32 17.72
N PHE A 195 4.18 11.81 16.50
CA PHE A 195 5.22 11.03 15.82
C PHE A 195 5.98 11.79 14.74
N LEU A 196 5.40 12.85 14.18
CA LEU A 196 6.11 13.73 13.25
C LEU A 196 6.85 14.78 14.06
N THR A 197 8.17 14.70 14.05
CA THR A 197 9.01 15.76 14.58
C THR A 197 9.08 16.80 13.46
N GLY A 198 8.53 18.00 13.64
CA GLY A 198 8.36 18.99 12.57
C GLY A 198 9.64 19.52 11.90
N ASN A 199 10.78 18.85 12.11
CA ASN A 199 12.09 19.10 11.54
C ASN A 199 12.54 18.01 10.56
N GLU A 200 11.70 17.02 10.21
CA GLU A 200 12.06 15.96 9.25
C GLU A 200 12.52 16.53 7.89
N THR A 201 11.87 17.59 7.40
CA THR A 201 12.26 18.25 6.14
C THR A 201 13.60 18.96 6.26
N GLU A 202 13.83 19.68 7.37
CA GLU A 202 15.10 20.38 7.63
C GLU A 202 16.25 19.38 7.77
N GLN A 203 16.07 18.32 8.57
CA GLN A 203 17.06 17.24 8.70
C GLN A 203 17.32 16.53 7.38
N ALA A 204 16.30 16.34 6.55
CA ALA A 204 16.47 15.73 5.24
C ALA A 204 17.20 16.65 4.25
N GLN A 205 17.05 17.97 4.36
CA GLN A 205 17.84 18.94 3.61
C GLN A 205 19.30 18.90 4.05
N ASP A 206 19.55 19.00 5.36
CA ASP A 206 20.91 18.92 5.91
C ASP A 206 21.60 17.61 5.49
N LEU A 207 20.87 16.48 5.58
CA LEU A 207 21.36 15.17 5.17
C LEU A 207 21.58 15.09 3.65
N PHE A 208 20.75 15.75 2.84
CA PHE A 208 20.93 15.82 1.40
C PHE A 208 22.20 16.59 1.01
N ASP A 209 22.46 17.70 1.69
CA ASP A 209 23.64 18.54 1.45
C ASP A 209 24.94 17.83 1.86
N ASP A 210 24.90 17.06 2.96
CA ASP A 210 26.06 16.35 3.51
C ASP A 210 26.29 14.95 2.89
N LEU A 211 25.33 14.43 2.13
CA LEU A 211 25.32 13.04 1.63
C LEU A 211 26.51 12.72 0.71
N GLN A 212 27.39 11.84 1.17
CA GLN A 212 28.50 11.32 0.36
C GLN A 212 28.50 9.79 0.31
N MET A 213 28.93 9.24 -0.83
CA MET A 213 29.09 7.79 -0.97
C MET A 213 30.27 7.30 -0.12
N GLY A 214 30.04 6.25 0.68
CA GLY A 214 31.08 5.64 1.51
C GLY A 214 31.41 6.39 2.81
N GLU A 215 30.51 7.27 3.26
CA GLU A 215 30.60 7.96 4.55
C GLU A 215 30.60 6.98 5.76
N GLU A 216 31.04 7.45 6.92
CA GLU A 216 31.07 6.68 8.17
C GLU A 216 29.67 6.14 8.52
N GLY A 217 29.55 4.81 8.66
CA GLY A 217 28.27 4.12 8.81
C GLY A 217 27.71 3.50 7.51
N HIS A 218 28.21 3.94 6.34
CA HIS A 218 27.81 3.47 5.01
C HIS A 218 29.00 3.00 4.13
N ALA A 219 30.14 2.66 4.73
CA ALA A 219 31.37 2.29 4.01
C ALA A 219 31.23 1.09 3.03
N ASN A 220 30.24 0.22 3.22
CA ASN A 220 29.96 -0.94 2.35
C ASN A 220 28.72 -0.74 1.46
N GLU A 221 28.18 0.48 1.38
CA GLU A 221 26.99 0.78 0.60
C GLU A 221 27.27 0.62 -0.91
N THR A 222 26.33 -0.05 -1.60
CA THR A 222 26.37 -0.14 -3.07
C THR A 222 25.90 1.16 -3.72
N PHE A 223 26.33 1.40 -4.96
CA PHE A 223 25.90 2.58 -5.72
C PHE A 223 24.36 2.74 -5.80
N LEU A 224 23.63 1.62 -5.88
CA LEU A 224 22.16 1.62 -5.94
C LEU A 224 21.52 2.00 -4.62
N GLU A 225 22.05 1.50 -3.50
CA GLU A 225 21.60 1.87 -2.16
C GLU A 225 21.86 3.35 -1.90
N PHE A 226 23.04 3.85 -2.26
CA PHE A 226 23.38 5.27 -2.15
C PHE A 226 22.42 6.13 -2.98
N LYS A 227 22.15 5.74 -4.23
CA LYS A 227 21.19 6.45 -5.09
C LYS A 227 19.80 6.50 -4.46
N ALA A 228 19.34 5.42 -3.84
CA ALA A 228 18.06 5.36 -3.16
C ALA A 228 18.02 6.30 -1.94
N ARG A 229 19.10 6.33 -1.13
CA ARG A 229 19.21 7.28 0.00
C ARG A 229 19.23 8.73 -0.47
N PHE A 230 20.02 9.04 -1.49
CA PHE A 230 20.11 10.37 -2.08
C PHE A 230 18.75 10.88 -2.56
N GLN A 231 18.04 10.05 -3.32
CA GLN A 231 16.69 10.37 -3.79
C GLN A 231 15.70 10.51 -2.62
N SER A 232 15.79 9.66 -1.61
CA SER A 232 14.93 9.74 -0.41
C SER A 232 15.13 11.06 0.34
N ALA A 233 16.39 11.49 0.52
CA ALA A 233 16.73 12.74 1.17
C ALA A 233 16.24 13.95 0.37
N ALA A 234 16.46 13.95 -0.95
CA ALA A 234 15.97 15.01 -1.85
C ALA A 234 14.45 15.19 -1.76
N ILE A 235 13.69 14.09 -1.84
CA ILE A 235 12.23 14.12 -1.80
C ILE A 235 11.72 14.58 -0.43
N THR A 236 12.30 14.05 0.66
CA THR A 236 11.89 14.38 2.03
C THR A 236 12.25 15.83 2.39
N GLY A 237 13.39 16.31 1.88
CA GLY A 237 13.85 17.69 1.97
C GLY A 237 13.17 18.65 0.99
N GLN A 238 12.22 18.18 0.16
CA GLN A 238 11.52 18.99 -0.84
C GLN A 238 12.44 19.67 -1.85
N VAL A 239 13.60 19.07 -2.15
CA VAL A 239 14.52 19.53 -3.20
C VAL A 239 13.87 19.31 -4.56
N THR A 240 13.99 20.30 -5.45
CA THR A 240 13.33 20.21 -6.78
C THR A 240 13.96 19.12 -7.64
N GLU A 241 13.17 18.48 -8.51
CA GLU A 241 13.65 17.38 -9.36
C GLU A 241 14.84 17.78 -10.24
N LEU A 242 14.80 19.00 -10.78
CA LEU A 242 15.87 19.56 -11.60
C LEU A 242 17.18 19.71 -10.80
N GLU A 243 17.08 20.21 -9.58
CA GLU A 243 18.22 20.53 -8.72
C GLU A 243 18.98 19.28 -8.28
N TRP A 244 18.29 18.29 -7.71
CA TRP A 244 18.99 17.07 -7.32
C TRP A 244 19.44 16.23 -8.52
N PHE A 245 18.74 16.28 -9.66
CA PHE A 245 19.21 15.65 -10.90
C PHE A 245 20.52 16.29 -11.40
N GLN A 246 20.63 17.61 -11.32
CA GLN A 246 21.84 18.33 -11.68
C GLN A 246 22.99 17.95 -10.73
N ILE A 247 22.76 18.01 -9.41
CA ILE A 247 23.75 17.61 -8.40
C ILE A 247 24.20 16.17 -8.61
N TRP A 248 23.28 15.26 -8.88
CA TRP A 248 23.58 13.86 -9.17
C TRP A 248 24.47 13.71 -10.42
N SER A 249 24.10 14.40 -11.50
CA SER A 249 24.83 14.33 -12.78
C SER A 249 26.22 14.93 -12.70
N GLU A 250 26.42 15.96 -11.88
CA GLU A 250 27.71 16.60 -11.65
C GLU A 250 28.64 15.75 -10.79
N ASN A 251 28.11 15.13 -9.72
CA ASN A 251 28.93 14.42 -8.72
C ASN A 251 29.09 12.92 -9.01
N TYR A 252 28.16 12.30 -9.75
CA TYR A 252 28.14 10.86 -10.01
C TYR A 252 27.93 10.57 -11.50
N PRO A 253 28.86 10.98 -12.38
CA PRO A 253 28.76 10.72 -13.81
C PRO A 253 28.73 9.20 -14.09
N PRO A 254 28.05 8.75 -15.15
CA PRO A 254 28.05 7.35 -15.54
C PRO A 254 29.51 6.91 -15.79
N MET A 255 29.95 5.85 -15.11
CA MET A 255 31.23 5.21 -15.45
C MET A 255 31.11 4.64 -16.86
N ILE A 256 31.83 5.25 -17.81
CA ILE A 256 31.98 4.78 -19.20
C ILE A 256 33.10 3.76 -19.27
#